data_AF-A0A8C2QIT6-F1
#
_entry.id   AF-A0A8C2QIT6-F1
#
_cell.length_a   1.000
_cell.length_b   1.000
_cell.length_c   1.000
_cell.angle_alpha   90.00
_cell.angle_beta   90.00
_cell.angle_gamma   90.00
#
_symmetry.space_group_name_H-M   'P 1'
#
loop_
_entity.id
_entity.type
_entity.pdbx_description
1 polymer ?
#
loop_
_entity_poly.entity_id
_entity_poly.type
_entity_poly.pdbx_seq_one_letter_code
_entity_poly.pdbx_strand_id
1 'polypeptide(L)'
;MANYIHVPPGSPEVPKLDVTVQDQEEQRCRDGALSLLRHLRPHWDPREVTLQLFTDGITNKLIACYVGDTMEDVVLVRIYGNKTELLVDRDEEVKSFRVLQAHGCAPQLYCTFNNGLCYEFIQGEALDPQHVCNPAIFRLIARQLAKIHAIHAHNGWIPKSNLWLKMGKYFSLIPTGFADEDINKRFLSDVPSPQLLQEEMTWMKEILSSLGSPVVLCHNDLLCKNIIYNEKQGEVQFIDYEYSGYNYLAYDIGNHFNEFAGVSDVDYSLYPDRELQGQWLRSYLEAYKEYKGFGSEVTEKEVETLFIQVNQFALASHFFWGLWALIQAKYSTIEFDFLGYAIVRFNQYFKMKPEVTALKMPE
;
A
#
# COMPACT_ATOMS: atom_id res chain seq x y z
N MET A 1 -13.96 -15.79 -13.22
CA MET A 1 -13.02 -15.51 -12.11
C MET A 1 -11.91 -14.64 -12.68
N ALA A 2 -11.71 -13.45 -12.12
CA ALA A 2 -10.74 -12.48 -12.65
C ALA A 2 -9.73 -12.13 -11.55
N ASN A 3 -8.49 -12.05 -11.97
CA ASN A 3 -7.37 -11.59 -11.17
C ASN A 3 -6.98 -10.14 -11.53
N TYR A 4 -7.77 -9.49 -12.40
CA TYR A 4 -7.48 -8.19 -12.98
C TYR A 4 -8.62 -7.22 -12.68
N ILE A 5 -8.26 -5.95 -12.55
CA ILE A 5 -9.20 -4.89 -12.19
C ILE A 5 -9.94 -4.41 -13.44
N HIS A 6 -11.25 -4.27 -13.32
CA HIS A 6 -12.07 -3.68 -14.37
C HIS A 6 -12.38 -2.23 -13.99
N VAL A 7 -12.11 -1.29 -14.88
CA VAL A 7 -12.52 0.09 -14.69
C VAL A 7 -14.01 0.22 -15.02
N PRO A 8 -14.83 0.88 -14.16
CA PRO A 8 -16.26 1.05 -14.42
C PRO A 8 -16.53 1.71 -15.78
N PRO A 9 -17.59 1.28 -16.50
CA PRO A 9 -18.06 2.02 -17.67
C PRO A 9 -18.43 3.46 -17.30
N GLY A 10 -17.97 4.42 -18.08
CA GLY A 10 -18.21 5.85 -17.83
C GLY A 10 -17.22 6.52 -16.87
N SER A 11 -16.25 5.78 -16.30
CA SER A 11 -15.13 6.41 -15.59
C SER A 11 -14.36 7.35 -16.53
N PRO A 12 -13.94 8.54 -16.06
CA PRO A 12 -13.16 9.47 -16.86
C PRO A 12 -11.96 8.80 -17.54
N GLU A 13 -11.73 9.12 -18.80
CA GLU A 13 -10.51 8.70 -19.49
C GLU A 13 -9.31 9.41 -18.88
N VAL A 14 -8.22 8.67 -18.72
CA VAL A 14 -6.94 9.22 -18.25
C VAL A 14 -6.02 9.29 -19.46
N PRO A 15 -5.69 10.49 -19.95
CA PRO A 15 -4.81 10.64 -21.10
C PRO A 15 -3.41 10.11 -20.79
N LYS A 16 -2.77 9.48 -21.79
CA LYS A 16 -1.35 9.13 -21.76
C LYS A 16 -0.58 10.16 -22.59
N LEU A 17 0.28 10.93 -21.93
CA LEU A 17 1.12 11.94 -22.57
C LEU A 17 2.48 11.32 -22.95
N ASP A 18 2.93 11.57 -24.18
CA ASP A 18 4.25 11.14 -24.64
C ASP A 18 5.33 12.11 -24.13
N VAL A 19 5.58 12.05 -22.82
CA VAL A 19 6.56 12.87 -22.12
C VAL A 19 7.35 11.97 -21.17
N THR A 20 8.67 12.14 -21.15
CA THR A 20 9.57 11.48 -20.20
C THR A 20 10.23 12.53 -19.33
N VAL A 21 10.04 12.44 -18.01
CA VAL A 21 10.66 13.37 -17.06
C VAL A 21 11.99 12.77 -16.58
N GLN A 22 13.10 13.43 -16.87
CA GLN A 22 14.42 12.99 -16.41
C GLN A 22 14.66 13.47 -14.98
N ASP A 23 15.01 12.57 -14.07
CA ASP A 23 15.11 12.82 -12.63
C ASP A 23 16.54 13.08 -12.12
N GLN A 24 17.54 12.84 -12.98
CA GLN A 24 18.98 12.95 -12.67
C GLN A 24 19.50 14.39 -12.62
N GLU A 25 18.91 15.30 -13.40
CA GLU A 25 19.29 16.71 -13.46
C GLU A 25 18.08 17.58 -13.11
N GLU A 26 18.23 18.49 -12.13
CA GLU A 26 17.15 19.36 -11.64
C GLU A 26 16.48 20.15 -12.77
N GLN A 27 17.29 20.72 -13.67
CA GLN A 27 16.78 21.50 -14.80
C GLN A 27 15.95 20.65 -15.77
N ARG A 28 16.41 19.43 -16.10
CA ARG A 28 15.65 18.54 -17.00
C ARG A 28 14.39 18.00 -16.35
N CYS A 29 14.43 17.80 -15.04
CA CYS A 29 13.27 17.43 -14.25
C CYS A 29 12.21 18.54 -14.31
N ARG A 30 12.63 19.79 -14.13
CA ARG A 30 11.78 20.97 -14.28
C ARG A 30 11.20 21.08 -15.69
N ASP A 31 12.02 20.95 -16.72
CA ASP A 31 11.57 21.06 -18.12
C ASP A 31 10.52 19.99 -18.46
N GLY A 32 10.72 18.75 -18.00
CA GLY A 32 9.76 17.65 -18.14
C GLY A 32 8.44 17.92 -17.41
N ALA A 33 8.51 18.37 -16.14
CA ALA A 33 7.32 18.72 -15.37
C ALA A 33 6.54 19.89 -16.01
N LEU A 34 7.23 20.95 -16.45
CA LEU A 34 6.59 22.07 -17.14
C LEU A 34 5.92 21.64 -18.46
N SER A 35 6.50 20.67 -19.18
CA SER A 35 5.88 20.10 -20.38
C SER A 35 4.54 19.41 -20.08
N LEU A 36 4.47 18.66 -18.98
CA LEU A 36 3.23 18.06 -18.49
C LEU A 36 2.21 19.14 -18.11
N LEU A 37 2.63 20.17 -17.36
CA LEU A 37 1.75 21.25 -16.90
C LEU A 37 1.16 22.08 -18.04
N ARG A 38 1.85 22.23 -19.18
CA ARG A 38 1.26 22.89 -20.37
C ARG A 38 -0.01 22.20 -20.87
N HIS A 39 -0.13 20.89 -20.64
CA HIS A 39 -1.33 20.13 -21.00
C HIS A 39 -2.38 20.20 -19.89
N LEU A 40 -1.96 20.10 -18.63
CA LEU A 40 -2.86 19.97 -17.47
C LEU A 40 -3.38 21.31 -16.93
N ARG A 41 -2.58 22.36 -17.05
CA ARG A 41 -2.82 23.73 -16.56
C ARG A 41 -2.26 24.75 -17.57
N PRO A 42 -2.82 24.84 -18.79
CA PRO A 42 -2.30 25.73 -19.85
C PRO A 42 -2.35 27.22 -19.51
N HIS A 43 -3.09 27.59 -18.46
CA HIS A 43 -3.23 28.97 -17.98
C HIS A 43 -2.14 29.38 -16.97
N TRP A 44 -1.33 28.44 -16.46
CA TRP A 44 -0.20 28.75 -15.57
C TRP A 44 0.96 29.34 -16.36
N ASP A 45 1.53 30.48 -15.91
CA ASP A 45 2.79 30.99 -16.44
C ASP A 45 3.94 30.07 -16.00
N PRO A 46 4.66 29.40 -16.92
CA PRO A 46 5.77 28.49 -16.57
C PRO A 46 6.87 29.13 -15.70
N ARG A 47 7.00 30.47 -15.72
CA ARG A 47 7.97 31.22 -14.92
C ARG A 47 7.54 31.38 -13.46
N GLU A 48 6.25 31.30 -13.18
CA GLU A 48 5.66 31.44 -11.84
C GLU A 48 5.42 30.08 -11.18
N VAL A 49 5.62 28.98 -11.90
CA VAL A 49 5.46 27.62 -11.34
C VAL A 49 6.59 27.32 -10.36
N THR A 50 6.21 27.06 -9.12
CA THR A 50 7.07 26.51 -8.07
C THR A 50 7.06 25.00 -8.16
N LEU A 51 8.25 24.39 -8.08
CA LEU A 51 8.45 22.94 -8.00
C LEU A 51 9.02 22.63 -6.63
N GLN A 52 8.28 21.86 -5.85
CA GLN A 52 8.70 21.41 -4.53
C GLN A 52 8.85 19.89 -4.53
N LEU A 53 10.03 19.41 -4.15
CA LEU A 53 10.31 17.98 -4.07
C LEU A 53 9.87 17.42 -2.71
N PHE A 54 9.16 16.30 -2.71
CA PHE A 54 8.93 15.51 -1.51
C PHE A 54 9.94 14.38 -1.40
N THR A 55 10.52 14.19 -0.21
CA THR A 55 11.64 13.28 0.05
C THR A 55 11.28 12.05 0.88
N ASP A 56 10.04 11.94 1.35
CA ASP A 56 9.67 10.93 2.35
C ASP A 56 9.36 9.54 1.77
N GLY A 57 9.25 9.42 0.44
CA GLY A 57 8.95 8.16 -0.25
C GLY A 57 10.20 7.31 -0.53
N ILE A 58 10.11 6.00 -0.28
CA ILE A 58 11.21 5.03 -0.49
C ILE A 58 11.16 4.30 -1.84
N THR A 59 10.25 4.67 -2.76
CA THR A 59 10.10 3.97 -4.06
C THR A 59 9.97 4.92 -5.25
N ASN A 60 9.44 6.13 -5.06
CA ASN A 60 9.10 7.03 -6.15
C ASN A 60 9.57 8.47 -5.86
N LYS A 61 9.90 9.24 -6.91
CA LYS A 61 10.20 10.68 -6.78
C LYS A 61 8.90 11.46 -6.98
N LEU A 62 8.54 12.32 -6.02
CA LEU A 62 7.28 13.06 -6.04
C LEU A 62 7.52 14.57 -6.02
N ILE A 63 6.94 15.29 -6.97
CA ILE A 63 7.13 16.74 -7.15
C ILE A 63 5.76 17.42 -7.09
N ALA A 64 5.58 18.37 -6.18
CA ALA A 64 4.44 19.27 -6.18
C ALA A 64 4.71 20.45 -7.09
N CYS A 65 3.78 20.72 -8.01
CA CYS A 65 3.83 21.86 -8.92
C CYS A 65 2.62 22.77 -8.65
N TYR A 66 2.86 24.04 -8.38
CA TYR A 66 1.81 25.03 -8.08
C TYR A 66 2.25 26.45 -8.45
N VAL A 67 1.27 27.37 -8.55
CA VAL A 67 1.49 28.80 -8.81
C VAL A 67 0.98 29.62 -7.62
N GLY A 68 1.72 30.67 -7.26
CA GLY A 68 1.40 31.54 -6.14
C GLY A 68 1.86 31.01 -4.78
N ASP A 69 1.40 31.68 -3.72
CA ASP A 69 1.83 31.39 -2.34
C ASP A 69 0.94 30.37 -1.62
N THR A 70 -0.16 29.95 -2.25
CA THR A 70 -1.16 29.06 -1.66
C THR A 70 -1.22 27.74 -2.42
N MET A 71 -1.12 26.61 -1.71
CA MET A 71 -1.22 25.26 -2.27
C MET A 71 -2.66 24.87 -2.60
N GLU A 72 -3.47 25.74 -3.20
CA GLU A 72 -4.89 25.47 -3.49
C GLU A 72 -5.09 24.63 -4.77
N ASP A 73 -4.32 24.91 -5.83
CA ASP A 73 -4.30 24.13 -7.06
C ASP A 73 -2.88 23.59 -7.28
N VAL A 74 -2.68 22.33 -6.87
CA VAL A 74 -1.38 21.66 -6.92
C VAL A 74 -1.49 20.40 -7.77
N VAL A 75 -0.54 20.25 -8.70
CA VAL A 75 -0.37 19.03 -9.49
C VAL A 75 0.81 18.27 -8.93
N LEU A 76 0.57 17.04 -8.47
CA LEU A 76 1.63 16.10 -8.13
C LEU A 76 2.12 15.40 -9.39
N VAL A 77 3.43 15.48 -9.64
CA VAL A 77 4.13 14.71 -10.68
C VAL A 77 4.92 13.62 -9.98
N ARG A 78 4.49 12.37 -10.12
CA ARG A 78 5.20 11.20 -9.58
C ARG A 78 5.95 10.48 -10.69
N ILE A 79 7.26 10.37 -10.51
CA ILE A 79 8.16 9.65 -11.41
C ILE A 79 8.45 8.29 -10.79
N TYR A 80 8.29 7.22 -11.58
CA TYR A 80 8.54 5.86 -11.10
C TYR A 80 10.02 5.65 -10.75
N GLY A 81 10.28 4.97 -9.63
CA GLY A 81 11.65 4.63 -9.24
C GLY A 81 12.32 3.64 -10.18
N ASN A 82 13.65 3.62 -10.13
CA ASN A 82 14.49 2.72 -10.93
C ASN A 82 14.16 1.24 -10.64
N LYS A 83 13.92 0.44 -11.69
CA LYS A 83 13.63 -1.01 -11.62
C LYS A 83 12.39 -1.41 -10.82
N THR A 84 11.52 -0.47 -10.51
CA THR A 84 10.28 -0.74 -9.76
C THR A 84 9.30 -1.61 -10.56
N GLU A 85 9.43 -1.68 -11.89
CA GLU A 85 8.68 -2.58 -12.78
C GLU A 85 8.91 -4.08 -12.50
N LEU A 86 9.98 -4.43 -11.78
CA LEU A 86 10.18 -5.80 -11.30
C LEU A 86 9.09 -6.20 -10.28
N LEU A 87 8.62 -5.24 -9.50
CA LEU A 87 7.75 -5.43 -8.33
C LEU A 87 6.32 -4.95 -8.56
N VAL A 88 6.15 -3.89 -9.37
CA VAL A 88 4.88 -3.20 -9.61
C VAL A 88 4.46 -3.35 -11.07
N ASP A 89 3.19 -3.68 -11.28
CA ASP A 89 2.54 -3.68 -12.59
C ASP A 89 1.84 -2.33 -12.80
N ARG A 90 2.40 -1.50 -13.69
CA ARG A 90 1.93 -0.12 -13.93
C ARG A 90 0.55 -0.07 -14.59
N ASP A 91 0.16 -1.11 -15.33
CA ASP A 91 -1.18 -1.15 -15.94
C ASP A 91 -2.24 -1.48 -14.88
N GLU A 92 -1.95 -2.43 -13.97
CA GLU A 92 -2.85 -2.72 -12.85
C GLU A 92 -2.93 -1.57 -11.84
N GLU A 93 -1.83 -0.86 -11.60
CA GLU A 93 -1.81 0.36 -10.79
C GLU A 93 -2.77 1.43 -11.35
N VAL A 94 -2.66 1.76 -12.64
CA VAL A 94 -3.52 2.77 -13.28
C VAL A 94 -4.99 2.33 -13.25
N LYS A 95 -5.28 1.05 -13.47
CA LYS A 95 -6.66 0.52 -13.35
C LYS A 95 -7.18 0.64 -11.91
N SER A 96 -6.38 0.26 -10.91
CA SER A 96 -6.72 0.38 -9.49
C SER A 96 -7.08 1.82 -9.15
N PHE A 97 -6.19 2.75 -9.52
CA PHE A 97 -6.35 4.18 -9.28
C PHE A 97 -7.67 4.69 -9.87
N ARG A 98 -7.96 4.35 -11.13
CA ARG A 98 -9.19 4.77 -11.81
C ARG A 98 -10.46 4.21 -11.15
N VAL A 99 -10.43 2.96 -10.66
CA VAL A 99 -11.56 2.38 -9.92
C VAL A 99 -11.77 3.13 -8.60
N LEU A 100 -10.70 3.37 -7.85
CA LEU A 100 -10.75 4.06 -6.57
C LEU A 100 -11.24 5.50 -6.74
N GLN A 101 -10.76 6.21 -7.77
CA GLN A 101 -11.18 7.57 -8.08
C GLN A 101 -12.68 7.62 -8.42
N ALA A 102 -13.17 6.66 -9.21
CA ALA A 102 -14.59 6.59 -9.58
C ALA A 102 -15.53 6.37 -8.38
N HIS A 103 -15.01 5.88 -7.25
CA HIS A 103 -15.75 5.69 -6.00
C HIS A 103 -15.41 6.74 -4.92
N GLY A 104 -14.66 7.79 -5.27
CA GLY A 104 -14.23 8.83 -4.34
C GLY A 104 -13.34 8.30 -3.23
N CYS A 105 -12.48 7.32 -3.54
CA CYS A 105 -11.50 6.72 -2.64
C CYS A 105 -10.05 7.08 -3.01
N ALA A 106 -9.85 7.78 -4.12
CA ALA A 106 -8.55 8.28 -4.60
C ALA A 106 -8.71 9.71 -5.16
N PRO A 107 -7.62 10.51 -5.15
CA PRO A 107 -7.56 11.81 -5.80
C PRO A 107 -7.89 11.73 -7.29
N GLN A 108 -8.06 12.88 -7.94
CA GLN A 108 -8.15 12.93 -9.38
C GLN A 108 -6.81 12.56 -10.05
N LEU A 109 -6.80 11.48 -10.84
CA LEU A 109 -5.71 11.13 -11.75
C LEU A 109 -5.83 11.97 -13.03
N TYR A 110 -4.90 12.90 -13.22
CA TYR A 110 -4.93 13.83 -14.35
C TYR A 110 -4.41 13.20 -15.64
N CYS A 111 -3.28 12.51 -15.59
CA CYS A 111 -2.71 11.82 -16.74
C CYS A 111 -1.69 10.76 -16.33
N THR A 112 -1.35 9.89 -17.28
CA THR A 112 -0.13 9.07 -17.22
C THR A 112 0.89 9.61 -18.22
N PHE A 113 2.17 9.34 -18.00
CA PHE A 113 3.24 9.65 -18.93
C PHE A 113 4.26 8.51 -18.99
N ASN A 114 5.29 8.61 -19.82
CA ASN A 114 6.14 7.46 -20.17
C ASN A 114 6.81 6.80 -18.96
N ASN A 115 7.07 7.55 -17.90
CA ASN A 115 7.72 7.09 -16.69
C ASN A 115 7.05 7.59 -15.40
N GLY A 116 5.72 7.79 -15.41
CA GLY A 116 5.02 8.23 -14.20
C GLY A 116 3.55 8.62 -14.38
N LEU A 117 3.02 9.30 -13.36
CA LEU A 117 1.63 9.74 -13.25
C LEU A 117 1.55 11.19 -12.74
N CYS A 118 0.53 11.92 -13.18
CA CYS A 118 0.15 13.21 -12.58
C CYS A 118 -1.21 13.11 -11.92
N TYR A 119 -1.33 13.54 -10.66
CA TYR A 119 -2.58 13.47 -9.91
C TYR A 119 -2.73 14.66 -8.94
N GLU A 120 -3.94 14.81 -8.40
CA GLU A 120 -4.31 15.84 -7.46
C GLU A 120 -3.57 15.69 -6.12
N PHE A 121 -3.14 16.82 -5.55
CA PHE A 121 -2.61 16.88 -4.20
C PHE A 121 -3.74 16.86 -3.18
N ILE A 122 -3.62 15.98 -2.18
CA ILE A 122 -4.56 15.91 -1.06
C ILE A 122 -4.07 16.80 0.08
N GLN A 123 -4.92 17.70 0.54
CA GLN A 123 -4.64 18.56 1.69
C GLN A 123 -4.73 17.78 2.99
N GLY A 124 -3.70 17.90 3.82
CA GLY A 124 -3.66 17.32 5.16
C GLY A 124 -2.23 16.94 5.55
N GLU A 125 -2.13 16.23 6.66
CA GLU A 125 -0.86 15.76 7.20
C GLU A 125 -0.78 14.24 7.04
N ALA A 126 0.36 13.75 6.55
CA ALA A 126 0.65 12.32 6.50
C ALA A 126 0.83 11.80 7.93
N LEU A 127 0.15 10.69 8.25
CA LEU A 127 0.15 10.15 9.61
C LEU A 127 1.50 9.51 9.98
N ASP A 128 1.63 9.28 11.29
CA ASP A 128 2.76 8.60 11.94
C ASP A 128 2.19 7.54 12.91
N PRO A 129 3.00 6.58 13.37
CA PRO A 129 2.57 5.53 14.29
C PRO A 129 1.77 6.02 15.51
N GLN A 130 2.15 7.16 16.08
CA GLN A 130 1.44 7.76 17.22
C GLN A 130 0.00 8.20 16.89
N HIS A 131 -0.25 8.60 15.64
CA HIS A 131 -1.56 9.10 15.22
C HIS A 131 -2.56 7.96 15.01
N VAL A 132 -2.11 6.82 14.48
CA VAL A 132 -2.98 5.67 14.16
C VAL A 132 -3.52 4.95 15.41
N CYS A 133 -2.94 5.21 16.58
CA CYS A 133 -3.47 4.75 17.87
C CYS A 133 -4.63 5.60 18.41
N ASN A 134 -4.85 6.80 17.87
CA ASN A 134 -5.90 7.70 18.35
C ASN A 134 -7.30 7.17 17.95
N PRO A 135 -8.24 6.96 18.90
CA PRO A 135 -9.58 6.47 18.59
C PRO A 135 -10.42 7.32 17.64
N ALA A 136 -10.20 8.63 17.58
CA ALA A 136 -10.87 9.47 16.60
C ALA A 136 -10.35 9.18 15.18
N ILE A 137 -9.04 9.02 15.03
CA ILE A 137 -8.37 8.84 13.73
C ILE A 137 -8.54 7.42 13.23
N PHE A 138 -8.31 6.40 14.06
CA PHE A 138 -8.40 5.02 13.59
C PHE A 138 -9.79 4.63 13.12
N ARG A 139 -10.86 5.24 13.69
CA ARG A 139 -12.24 5.03 13.22
C ARG A 139 -12.45 5.57 11.82
N LEU A 140 -11.83 6.72 11.49
CA LEU A 140 -11.84 7.27 10.13
C LEU A 140 -11.08 6.34 9.17
N ILE A 141 -9.92 5.81 9.58
CA ILE A 141 -9.13 4.87 8.79
C ILE A 141 -9.94 3.58 8.53
N ALA A 142 -10.51 2.99 9.57
CA ALA A 142 -11.34 1.79 9.47
C ALA A 142 -12.53 1.99 8.52
N ARG A 143 -13.22 3.14 8.63
CA ARG A 143 -14.33 3.49 7.74
C ARG A 143 -13.88 3.70 6.29
N GLN A 144 -12.75 4.36 6.06
CA GLN A 144 -12.22 4.60 4.71
C GLN A 144 -11.75 3.28 4.05
N LEU A 145 -11.11 2.40 4.80
CA LEU A 145 -10.73 1.08 4.28
C LEU A 145 -11.96 0.20 3.99
N ALA A 146 -12.97 0.24 4.87
CA ALA A 146 -14.24 -0.43 4.62
C ALA A 146 -14.93 0.07 3.34
N LYS A 147 -14.85 1.37 3.04
CA LYS A 147 -15.37 1.97 1.80
C LYS A 147 -14.69 1.36 0.57
N ILE A 148 -13.36 1.23 0.58
CA ILE A 148 -12.59 0.61 -0.51
C ILE A 148 -12.97 -0.87 -0.66
N HIS A 149 -12.99 -1.62 0.45
CA HIS A 149 -13.31 -3.04 0.45
C HIS A 149 -14.75 -3.34 0.00
N ALA A 150 -15.66 -2.38 0.12
CA ALA A 150 -17.04 -2.51 -0.32
C ALA A 150 -17.23 -2.29 -1.84
N ILE A 151 -16.20 -1.83 -2.57
CA ILE A 151 -16.25 -1.68 -4.02
C ILE A 151 -16.40 -3.06 -4.67
N HIS A 152 -17.48 -3.24 -5.44
CA HIS A 152 -17.78 -4.51 -6.07
C HIS A 152 -16.94 -4.72 -7.32
N ALA A 153 -16.49 -5.96 -7.53
CA ALA A 153 -15.99 -6.35 -8.84
C ALA A 153 -17.11 -6.20 -9.89
N HIS A 154 -16.84 -5.44 -10.95
CA HIS A 154 -17.82 -5.20 -12.00
C HIS A 154 -18.31 -6.50 -12.64
N ASN A 155 -19.56 -6.48 -13.11
CA ASN A 155 -20.17 -7.54 -13.94
C ASN A 155 -20.25 -8.92 -13.28
N GLY A 156 -20.34 -9.00 -11.94
CA GLY A 156 -20.56 -10.27 -11.23
C GLY A 156 -19.35 -11.21 -11.20
N TRP A 157 -18.16 -10.69 -11.49
CA TRP A 157 -16.93 -11.48 -11.42
C TRP A 157 -16.57 -11.80 -9.98
N ILE A 158 -16.20 -13.06 -9.74
CA ILE A 158 -15.62 -13.47 -8.46
C ILE A 158 -14.13 -13.10 -8.48
N PRO A 159 -13.68 -12.17 -7.62
CA PRO A 159 -12.29 -11.75 -7.55
C PRO A 159 -11.41 -12.87 -6.97
N LYS A 160 -10.13 -12.86 -7.34
CA LYS A 160 -9.12 -13.77 -6.82
C LYS A 160 -7.91 -13.00 -6.33
N SER A 161 -7.36 -13.43 -5.20
CA SER A 161 -6.15 -12.84 -4.67
C SER A 161 -4.94 -13.15 -5.56
N ASN A 162 -4.11 -12.14 -5.80
CA ASN A 162 -2.81 -12.28 -6.44
C ASN A 162 -1.65 -12.43 -5.45
N LEU A 163 -1.91 -12.45 -4.14
CA LEU A 163 -0.89 -12.48 -3.08
C LEU A 163 0.13 -13.61 -3.29
N TRP A 164 -0.34 -14.85 -3.37
CA TRP A 164 0.53 -16.02 -3.48
C TRP A 164 1.34 -16.05 -4.78
N LEU A 165 0.75 -15.56 -5.88
CA LEU A 165 1.44 -15.45 -7.16
C LEU A 165 2.55 -14.40 -7.09
N LYS A 166 2.25 -13.22 -6.51
CA LYS A 166 3.23 -12.15 -6.30
C LYS A 166 4.38 -12.61 -5.40
N MET A 167 4.07 -13.29 -4.28
CA MET A 167 5.11 -13.85 -3.40
C MET A 167 5.98 -14.87 -4.12
N GLY A 168 5.40 -15.75 -4.94
CA GLY A 168 6.17 -16.70 -5.77
C GLY A 168 7.11 -16.00 -6.76
N LYS A 169 6.63 -14.93 -7.42
CA LYS A 169 7.47 -14.09 -8.28
C LYS A 169 8.60 -13.45 -7.48
N TYR A 170 8.30 -12.85 -6.33
CA TYR A 170 9.32 -12.20 -5.50
C TYR A 170 10.37 -13.19 -5.02
N PHE A 171 9.94 -14.36 -4.55
CA PHE A 171 10.85 -15.44 -4.16
C PHE A 171 11.81 -15.84 -5.29
N SER A 172 11.34 -15.91 -6.53
CA SER A 172 12.20 -16.21 -7.69
C SER A 172 13.21 -15.12 -8.05
N LEU A 173 13.02 -13.90 -7.54
CA LEU A 173 13.88 -12.73 -7.78
C LEU A 173 14.87 -12.46 -6.64
N ILE A 174 14.78 -13.21 -5.53
CA ILE A 174 15.70 -13.04 -4.39
C ILE A 174 17.16 -13.26 -4.86
N PRO A 175 18.10 -12.40 -4.44
CA PRO A 175 19.52 -12.60 -4.72
C PRO A 175 20.05 -13.93 -4.18
N THR A 176 20.95 -14.57 -4.92
CA THR A 176 21.72 -15.73 -4.43
C THR A 176 22.93 -15.33 -3.58
N GLY A 177 23.20 -14.04 -3.45
CA GLY A 177 24.33 -13.46 -2.74
C GLY A 177 24.59 -12.01 -3.15
N PHE A 178 25.48 -11.37 -2.40
CA PHE A 178 25.90 -9.98 -2.57
C PHE A 178 27.40 -9.88 -2.85
N ALA A 179 27.81 -8.84 -3.58
CA ALA A 179 29.22 -8.60 -3.90
C ALA A 179 30.02 -8.09 -2.70
N ASP A 180 29.36 -7.33 -1.82
CA ASP A 180 29.92 -6.88 -0.54
C ASP A 180 29.97 -8.05 0.45
N GLU A 181 31.14 -8.33 1.01
CA GLU A 181 31.38 -9.49 1.86
C GLU A 181 30.61 -9.43 3.19
N ASP A 182 30.49 -8.25 3.80
CA ASP A 182 29.80 -8.08 5.08
C ASP A 182 28.29 -8.20 4.90
N ILE A 183 27.73 -7.60 3.84
CA ILE A 183 26.32 -7.76 3.46
C ILE A 183 26.04 -9.22 3.11
N ASN A 184 26.90 -9.88 2.33
CA ASN A 184 26.71 -11.28 1.95
C ASN A 184 26.78 -12.22 3.16
N LYS A 185 27.66 -11.94 4.12
CA LYS A 185 27.76 -12.71 5.37
C LYS A 185 26.47 -12.60 6.19
N ARG A 186 25.96 -11.37 6.40
CA ARG A 186 24.66 -11.13 7.08
C ARG A 186 23.51 -11.83 6.35
N PHE A 187 23.48 -11.74 5.02
CA PHE A 187 22.46 -12.41 4.21
C PHE A 187 22.47 -13.93 4.41
N LEU A 188 23.64 -14.56 4.41
CA LEU A 188 23.75 -16.01 4.57
C LEU A 188 23.51 -16.50 6.02
N SER A 189 23.74 -15.64 7.02
CA SER A 189 23.57 -16.02 8.43
C SER A 189 22.19 -15.70 8.99
N ASP A 190 21.63 -14.53 8.65
CA ASP A 190 20.48 -13.94 9.36
C ASP A 190 19.17 -14.08 8.57
N VAL A 191 19.26 -14.31 7.26
CA VAL A 191 18.07 -14.55 6.42
C VAL A 191 17.76 -16.05 6.41
N PRO A 192 16.49 -16.46 6.60
CA PRO A 192 16.08 -17.85 6.49
C PRO A 192 16.49 -18.47 5.14
N SER A 193 16.83 -19.76 5.15
CA SER A 193 17.26 -20.45 3.93
C SER A 193 16.13 -20.45 2.87
N PRO A 194 16.47 -20.46 1.55
CA PRO A 194 15.46 -20.52 0.50
C PRO A 194 14.49 -21.70 0.64
N GLN A 195 14.97 -22.84 1.16
CA GLN A 195 14.16 -24.03 1.42
C GLN A 195 13.11 -23.74 2.49
N LEU A 196 13.54 -23.17 3.63
CA LEU A 196 12.63 -22.80 4.72
C LEU A 196 11.61 -21.75 4.26
N LEU A 197 12.05 -20.73 3.50
CA LEU A 197 11.13 -19.73 2.96
C LEU A 197 10.07 -20.36 2.04
N GLN A 198 10.44 -21.32 1.19
CA GLN A 198 9.51 -22.02 0.31
C GLN A 198 8.50 -22.90 1.08
N GLU A 199 8.96 -23.60 2.12
CA GLU A 199 8.10 -24.38 3.02
C GLU A 199 7.08 -23.48 3.72
N GLU A 200 7.52 -22.34 4.27
CA GLU A 200 6.68 -21.37 4.95
C GLU A 200 5.66 -20.70 4.01
N MET A 201 6.04 -20.39 2.77
CA MET A 201 5.10 -19.90 1.75
C MET A 201 4.02 -20.92 1.41
N THR A 202 4.38 -22.20 1.33
CA THR A 202 3.44 -23.29 1.06
C THR A 202 2.47 -23.44 2.22
N TRP A 203 2.99 -23.47 3.45
CA TRP A 203 2.19 -23.52 4.67
C TRP A 203 1.21 -22.34 4.78
N MET A 204 1.69 -21.11 4.59
CA MET A 204 0.83 -19.91 4.63
C MET A 204 -0.29 -19.99 3.60
N LYS A 205 0.03 -20.40 2.36
CA LYS A 205 -0.98 -20.53 1.31
C LYS A 205 -2.06 -21.53 1.69
N GLU A 206 -1.69 -22.69 2.24
CA GLU A 206 -2.64 -23.73 2.64
C GLU A 206 -3.52 -23.28 3.81
N ILE A 207 -2.89 -22.81 4.89
CA ILE A 207 -3.61 -22.43 6.11
C ILE A 207 -4.43 -21.16 5.91
N LEU A 208 -3.82 -20.08 5.41
CA LEU A 208 -4.49 -18.77 5.32
C LEU A 208 -5.62 -18.77 4.30
N SER A 209 -5.50 -19.53 3.20
CA SER A 209 -6.59 -19.66 2.22
C SER A 209 -7.80 -20.41 2.79
N SER A 210 -7.62 -21.22 3.84
CA SER A 210 -8.72 -21.96 4.49
C SER A 210 -9.51 -21.13 5.51
N LEU A 211 -9.01 -19.94 5.90
CA LEU A 211 -9.64 -19.09 6.93
C LEU A 211 -10.94 -18.41 6.47
N GLY A 212 -11.26 -18.47 5.18
CA GLY A 212 -12.51 -17.90 4.64
C GLY A 212 -12.55 -16.37 4.62
N SER A 213 -11.40 -15.67 4.65
CA SER A 213 -11.39 -14.22 4.46
C SER A 213 -11.89 -13.88 3.05
N PRO A 214 -12.85 -12.95 2.89
CA PRO A 214 -13.28 -12.49 1.58
C PRO A 214 -12.13 -11.90 0.78
N VAL A 215 -12.17 -12.09 -0.54
CA VAL A 215 -11.28 -11.40 -1.48
C VAL A 215 -12.00 -10.13 -1.97
N VAL A 216 -11.38 -8.97 -1.75
CA VAL A 216 -11.91 -7.64 -2.06
C VAL A 216 -10.82 -6.81 -2.75
N LEU A 217 -11.19 -5.64 -3.29
CA LEU A 217 -10.19 -4.67 -3.73
C LEU A 217 -9.48 -4.12 -2.49
N CYS A 218 -8.16 -4.28 -2.41
CA CYS A 218 -7.33 -3.87 -1.28
C CYS A 218 -6.33 -2.79 -1.69
N HIS A 219 -5.90 -1.98 -0.72
CA HIS A 219 -4.75 -1.07 -0.83
C HIS A 219 -3.43 -1.86 -0.90
N ASN A 220 -3.31 -2.89 -0.06
CA ASN A 220 -2.16 -3.78 0.16
C ASN A 220 -0.91 -3.14 0.77
N ASP A 221 -0.85 -1.82 0.88
CA ASP A 221 0.29 -1.06 1.39
C ASP A 221 -0.13 0.14 2.25
N LEU A 222 -0.99 -0.10 3.25
CA LEU A 222 -1.56 0.95 4.08
C LEU A 222 -0.66 1.33 5.28
N LEU A 223 0.56 1.78 4.98
CA LEU A 223 1.48 2.35 5.97
C LEU A 223 1.05 3.76 6.40
N CYS A 224 1.51 4.23 7.57
CA CYS A 224 1.06 5.49 8.17
C CYS A 224 1.19 6.70 7.21
N LYS A 225 2.31 6.78 6.47
CA LYS A 225 2.57 7.87 5.52
C LYS A 225 1.68 7.84 4.27
N ASN A 226 0.99 6.74 4.01
CA ASN A 226 0.00 6.61 2.92
C ASN A 226 -1.41 7.03 3.37
N ILE A 227 -1.54 7.55 4.59
CA ILE A 227 -2.80 8.06 5.14
C ILE A 227 -2.64 9.56 5.39
N ILE A 228 -3.43 10.35 4.67
CA ILE A 228 -3.49 11.80 4.83
C ILE A 228 -4.69 12.12 5.72
N TYR A 229 -4.45 12.80 6.84
CA TYR A 229 -5.48 13.29 7.73
C TYR A 229 -5.68 14.79 7.53
N ASN A 230 -6.93 15.15 7.24
CA ASN A 230 -7.35 16.54 7.16
C ASN A 230 -8.14 16.90 8.42
N GLU A 231 -7.48 17.53 9.38
CA GLU A 231 -8.08 17.89 10.67
C GLU A 231 -9.28 18.84 10.50
N LYS A 232 -9.20 19.78 9.55
CA LYS A 232 -10.27 20.78 9.30
C LYS A 232 -11.56 20.13 8.83
N GLN A 233 -11.46 19.09 8.01
CA GLN A 233 -12.60 18.35 7.47
C GLN A 233 -12.97 17.13 8.32
N GLY A 234 -12.08 16.70 9.23
CA GLY A 234 -12.29 15.52 10.06
C GLY A 234 -12.32 14.24 9.24
N GLU A 235 -11.54 14.16 8.16
CA GLU A 235 -11.52 13.04 7.22
C GLU A 235 -10.11 12.51 6.99
N VAL A 236 -10.04 11.24 6.57
CA VAL A 236 -8.81 10.62 6.09
C VAL A 236 -8.98 10.21 4.64
N GLN A 237 -7.91 10.39 3.87
CA GLN A 237 -7.82 9.88 2.52
C GLN A 237 -6.53 9.06 2.40
N PHE A 238 -6.59 8.00 1.60
CA PHE A 238 -5.40 7.20 1.33
C PHE A 238 -4.72 7.72 0.07
N ILE A 239 -3.45 7.40 -0.10
CA ILE A 239 -2.64 7.71 -1.27
C ILE A 239 -1.71 6.54 -1.56
N ASP A 240 -1.06 6.59 -2.73
CA ASP A 240 -0.10 5.58 -3.20
C ASP A 240 -0.68 4.16 -3.40
N TYR A 241 -1.35 3.97 -4.55
CA TYR A 241 -2.07 2.73 -4.87
C TYR A 241 -1.25 1.74 -5.71
N GLU A 242 0.08 1.81 -5.67
CA GLU A 242 0.92 1.01 -6.58
C GLU A 242 0.85 -0.51 -6.29
N TYR A 243 0.55 -0.87 -5.04
CA TYR A 243 0.33 -2.25 -4.62
C TYR A 243 -1.15 -2.69 -4.64
N SER A 244 -2.07 -1.77 -4.96
CA SER A 244 -3.50 -2.04 -4.92
C SER A 244 -3.93 -3.16 -5.86
N GLY A 245 -5.00 -3.85 -5.46
CA GLY A 245 -5.59 -4.93 -6.24
C GLY A 245 -6.31 -5.96 -5.40
N TYR A 246 -6.90 -6.96 -6.06
CA TYR A 246 -7.69 -7.97 -5.36
C TYR A 246 -6.82 -8.81 -4.43
N ASN A 247 -7.19 -8.81 -3.15
CA ASN A 247 -6.53 -9.58 -2.10
C ASN A 247 -7.51 -9.92 -0.97
N TYR A 248 -7.05 -10.69 0.01
CA TYR A 248 -7.82 -10.99 1.20
C TYR A 248 -7.99 -9.72 2.05
N LEU A 249 -9.23 -9.40 2.40
CA LEU A 249 -9.57 -8.29 3.29
C LEU A 249 -8.73 -8.32 4.58
N ALA A 250 -8.56 -9.51 5.18
CA ALA A 250 -7.78 -9.69 6.39
C ALA A 250 -6.28 -9.41 6.20
N TYR A 251 -5.74 -9.60 4.99
CA TYR A 251 -4.35 -9.22 4.67
C TYR A 251 -4.18 -7.71 4.73
N ASP A 252 -5.11 -6.95 4.16
CA ASP A 252 -4.95 -5.49 4.09
C ASP A 252 -5.01 -4.85 5.49
N ILE A 253 -5.92 -5.33 6.34
CA ILE A 253 -6.02 -4.92 7.74
C ILE A 253 -4.79 -5.39 8.53
N GLY A 254 -4.38 -6.65 8.38
CA GLY A 254 -3.22 -7.20 9.08
C GLY A 254 -1.92 -6.50 8.69
N ASN A 255 -1.80 -6.12 7.41
CA ASN A 255 -0.74 -5.26 6.93
C ASN A 255 -0.78 -3.91 7.63
N HIS A 256 -1.92 -3.22 7.63
CA HIS A 256 -2.06 -1.93 8.31
C HIS A 256 -1.64 -1.99 9.80
N PHE A 257 -2.02 -3.05 10.52
CA PHE A 257 -1.59 -3.23 11.92
C PHE A 257 -0.09 -3.44 12.07
N ASN A 258 0.57 -4.15 11.14
CA ASN A 258 2.04 -4.25 11.14
C ASN A 258 2.71 -2.88 10.99
N GLU A 259 2.09 -1.96 10.24
CA GLU A 259 2.64 -0.63 9.98
C GLU A 259 2.52 0.33 11.19
N PHE A 260 1.85 -0.08 12.28
CA PHE A 260 1.92 0.63 13.57
C PHE A 260 3.34 0.58 14.16
N ALA A 261 4.12 -0.43 13.80
CA ALA A 261 5.51 -0.53 14.23
C ALA A 261 6.44 0.46 13.52
N GLY A 262 5.98 1.13 12.45
CA GLY A 262 6.83 1.98 11.61
C GLY A 262 7.74 1.19 10.67
N VAL A 263 8.44 1.93 9.79
CA VAL A 263 9.31 1.36 8.73
C VAL A 263 10.79 1.63 9.00
N SER A 264 11.15 2.90 9.25
CA SER A 264 12.55 3.29 9.49
C SER A 264 13.04 2.86 10.88
N ASP A 265 12.24 3.13 11.91
CA ASP A 265 12.51 2.80 13.31
C ASP A 265 11.46 1.79 13.80
N VAL A 266 11.65 0.52 13.43
CA VAL A 266 10.66 -0.53 13.71
C VAL A 266 10.55 -0.80 15.22
N ASP A 267 9.38 -0.53 15.79
CA ASP A 267 9.03 -0.83 17.18
C ASP A 267 7.74 -1.66 17.26
N TYR A 268 7.88 -2.98 17.34
CA TYR A 268 6.75 -3.88 17.48
C TYR A 268 6.01 -3.79 18.83
N SER A 269 6.49 -3.00 19.79
CA SER A 269 5.70 -2.69 20.99
C SER A 269 4.50 -1.78 20.68
N LEU A 270 4.51 -1.10 19.53
CA LEU A 270 3.42 -0.27 19.03
C LEU A 270 2.34 -1.05 18.29
N TYR A 271 2.55 -2.35 17.99
CA TYR A 271 1.53 -3.18 17.35
C TYR A 271 0.27 -3.19 18.22
N PRO A 272 -0.93 -2.97 17.62
CA PRO A 272 -2.13 -2.75 18.41
C PRO A 272 -2.47 -3.99 19.25
N ASP A 273 -2.73 -3.78 20.53
CA ASP A 273 -3.15 -4.85 21.42
C ASP A 273 -4.55 -5.37 21.08
N ARG A 274 -4.99 -6.44 21.77
CA ARG A 274 -6.29 -7.06 21.51
C ARG A 274 -7.46 -6.10 21.73
N GLU A 275 -7.36 -5.18 22.67
CA GLU A 275 -8.44 -4.23 22.95
C GLU A 275 -8.57 -3.21 21.81
N LEU A 276 -7.45 -2.61 21.38
CA LEU A 276 -7.43 -1.66 20.27
C LEU A 276 -7.88 -2.34 18.97
N GLN A 277 -7.36 -3.54 18.69
CA GLN A 277 -7.79 -4.32 17.52
C GLN A 277 -9.29 -4.58 17.56
N GLY A 278 -9.86 -4.98 18.70
CA GLY A 278 -11.31 -5.19 18.85
C GLY A 278 -12.13 -3.94 18.50
N GLN A 279 -11.71 -2.77 19.00
CA GLN A 279 -12.38 -1.50 18.69
C GLN A 279 -12.26 -1.10 17.22
N TRP A 280 -11.07 -1.29 16.63
CA TRP A 280 -10.80 -1.01 15.23
C TRP A 280 -11.62 -1.91 14.31
N LEU A 281 -11.59 -3.22 14.55
CA LEU A 281 -12.27 -4.24 13.74
C LEU A 281 -13.78 -4.10 13.82
N ARG A 282 -14.33 -3.76 14.99
CA ARG A 282 -15.75 -3.41 15.13
C ARG A 282 -16.11 -2.20 14.28
N SER A 283 -15.36 -1.10 14.40
CA SER A 283 -15.60 0.12 13.62
C SER A 283 -15.53 -0.15 12.10
N TYR A 284 -14.59 -1.00 11.68
CA TYR A 284 -14.47 -1.47 10.31
C TYR A 284 -15.71 -2.26 9.86
N LEU A 285 -16.14 -3.26 10.66
CA LEU A 285 -17.28 -4.12 10.33
C LEU A 285 -18.60 -3.34 10.26
N GLU A 286 -18.81 -2.39 11.17
CA GLU A 286 -19.98 -1.51 11.19
C GLU A 286 -20.06 -0.70 9.88
N ALA A 287 -18.97 -0.04 9.51
CA ALA A 287 -18.86 0.71 8.26
C ALA A 287 -18.99 -0.19 7.02
N TYR A 288 -18.35 -1.36 7.03
CA TYR A 288 -18.39 -2.29 5.90
C TYR A 288 -19.81 -2.80 5.64
N LYS A 289 -20.55 -3.17 6.69
CA LYS A 289 -21.96 -3.56 6.54
C LYS A 289 -22.83 -2.40 6.06
N GLU A 290 -22.58 -1.18 6.54
CA GLU A 290 -23.30 0.02 6.09
C GLU A 290 -23.11 0.24 4.59
N TYR A 291 -21.86 0.25 4.09
CA TYR A 291 -21.57 0.41 2.67
C TYR A 291 -22.11 -0.73 1.79
N LYS A 292 -22.29 -1.92 2.35
CA LYS A 292 -22.88 -3.08 1.67
C LYS A 292 -24.42 -3.13 1.77
N GLY A 293 -25.04 -2.22 2.52
CA GLY A 293 -26.49 -2.18 2.71
C GLY A 293 -27.05 -3.25 3.65
N PHE A 294 -26.22 -3.79 4.56
CA PHE A 294 -26.61 -4.83 5.52
C PHE A 294 -26.93 -4.27 6.93
N GLY A 295 -27.04 -2.95 7.08
CA GLY A 295 -27.18 -2.29 8.39
C GLY A 295 -25.82 -2.06 9.05
N SER A 296 -25.80 -1.81 10.37
CA SER A 296 -24.57 -1.51 11.13
C SER A 296 -24.39 -2.38 12.37
N GLU A 297 -25.28 -3.34 12.64
CA GLU A 297 -25.14 -4.21 13.82
C GLU A 297 -23.99 -5.20 13.63
N VAL A 298 -23.09 -5.30 14.62
CA VAL A 298 -21.93 -6.20 14.60
C VAL A 298 -21.89 -7.05 15.86
N THR A 299 -21.81 -8.36 15.68
CA THR A 299 -21.74 -9.33 16.78
C THR A 299 -20.30 -9.54 17.26
N GLU A 300 -20.12 -9.96 18.51
CA GLU A 300 -18.79 -10.35 19.02
C GLU A 300 -18.17 -11.49 18.21
N LYS A 301 -19.00 -12.42 17.70
CA LYS A 301 -18.53 -13.54 16.87
C LYS A 301 -17.90 -13.05 15.57
N GLU A 302 -18.45 -11.99 14.96
CA GLU A 302 -17.88 -11.40 13.75
C GLU A 302 -16.56 -10.69 14.03
N VAL A 303 -16.47 -9.96 15.15
CA VAL A 303 -15.22 -9.30 15.58
C VAL A 303 -14.14 -10.34 15.87
N GLU A 304 -14.45 -11.40 16.63
CA GLU A 304 -13.49 -12.46 16.97
C GLU A 304 -13.06 -13.25 15.73
N THR A 305 -13.99 -13.58 14.83
CA THR A 305 -13.64 -14.23 13.55
C THR A 305 -12.66 -13.37 12.76
N LEU A 306 -12.95 -12.07 12.60
CA LEU A 306 -12.09 -11.18 11.84
C LEU A 306 -10.74 -10.96 12.55
N PHE A 307 -10.72 -10.87 13.88
CA PHE A 307 -9.50 -10.76 14.68
C PHE A 307 -8.54 -11.93 14.39
N ILE A 308 -9.05 -13.15 14.36
CA ILE A 308 -8.25 -14.35 14.07
C ILE A 308 -7.73 -14.31 12.63
N GLN A 309 -8.60 -13.99 11.66
CA GLN A 309 -8.20 -13.88 10.26
C GLN A 309 -7.09 -12.84 10.08
N VAL A 310 -7.27 -11.64 10.64
CA VAL A 310 -6.35 -10.52 10.51
C VAL A 310 -4.99 -10.85 11.11
N ASN A 311 -4.93 -11.38 12.33
CA ASN A 311 -3.64 -11.69 12.97
C ASN A 311 -2.91 -12.83 12.26
N GLN A 312 -3.61 -13.81 11.69
CA GLN A 312 -2.95 -14.84 10.88
C GLN A 312 -2.48 -14.30 9.52
N PHE A 313 -3.25 -13.43 8.87
CA PHE A 313 -2.83 -12.80 7.61
C PHE A 313 -1.74 -11.72 7.79
N ALA A 314 -1.58 -11.14 8.99
CA ALA A 314 -0.46 -10.26 9.32
C ALA A 314 0.90 -10.98 9.14
N LEU A 315 0.95 -12.30 9.34
CA LEU A 315 2.13 -13.11 9.00
C LEU A 315 2.48 -13.02 7.51
N ALA A 316 1.50 -13.14 6.63
CA ALA A 316 1.72 -13.04 5.20
C ALA A 316 2.25 -11.65 4.79
N SER A 317 1.83 -10.59 5.48
CA SER A 317 2.38 -9.24 5.29
C SER A 317 3.86 -9.17 5.69
N HIS A 318 4.26 -9.70 6.86
CA HIS A 318 5.68 -9.75 7.23
C HIS A 318 6.51 -10.46 6.17
N PHE A 319 6.03 -11.61 5.70
CA PHE A 319 6.74 -12.39 4.72
C PHE A 319 6.80 -11.70 3.35
N PHE A 320 5.70 -11.12 2.89
CA PHE A 320 5.63 -10.38 1.62
C PHE A 320 6.66 -9.24 1.58
N TRP A 321 6.67 -8.40 2.61
CA TRP A 321 7.59 -7.27 2.70
C TRP A 321 9.03 -7.68 3.00
N GLY A 322 9.25 -8.81 3.66
CA GLY A 322 10.59 -9.41 3.80
C GLY A 322 11.17 -9.83 2.44
N LEU A 323 10.38 -10.51 1.61
CA LEU A 323 10.79 -10.87 0.24
C LEU A 323 11.04 -9.63 -0.62
N TRP A 324 10.15 -8.64 -0.56
CA TRP A 324 10.31 -7.37 -1.25
C TRP A 324 11.63 -6.68 -0.87
N ALA A 325 11.93 -6.64 0.43
CA ALA A 325 13.13 -5.99 0.95
C ALA A 325 14.42 -6.70 0.51
N LEU A 326 14.44 -8.04 0.44
CA LEU A 326 15.59 -8.78 -0.10
C LEU A 326 15.89 -8.44 -1.58
N ILE A 327 14.84 -8.23 -2.38
CA ILE A 327 15.00 -7.81 -3.79
C ILE A 327 15.57 -6.38 -3.82
N GLN A 328 14.99 -5.48 -3.02
CA GLN A 328 15.43 -4.08 -2.95
C GLN A 328 16.86 -3.94 -2.45
N ALA A 329 17.31 -4.77 -1.51
CA ALA A 329 18.70 -4.77 -1.03
C ALA A 329 19.73 -4.96 -2.15
N LYS A 330 19.35 -5.57 -3.28
CA LYS A 330 20.23 -5.75 -4.45
C LYS A 330 20.06 -4.66 -5.52
N TYR A 331 18.85 -4.14 -5.70
CA TYR A 331 18.51 -3.34 -6.88
C TYR A 331 18.18 -1.88 -6.59
N SER A 332 17.80 -1.55 -5.35
CA SER A 332 17.48 -0.19 -4.96
C SER A 332 18.72 0.69 -4.92
N THR A 333 18.57 1.94 -5.31
CA THR A 333 19.59 2.99 -5.17
C THR A 333 19.31 3.90 -3.97
N ILE A 334 18.29 3.60 -3.17
CA ILE A 334 17.86 4.41 -2.04
C ILE A 334 18.66 4.02 -0.80
N GLU A 335 19.06 5.03 -0.03
CA GLU A 335 19.80 4.86 1.23
C GLU A 335 18.87 4.36 2.34
N PHE A 336 18.68 3.05 2.40
CA PHE A 336 17.86 2.36 3.40
C PHE A 336 18.42 0.95 3.65
N ASP A 337 18.48 0.47 4.90
CA ASP A 337 18.94 -0.89 5.22
C ASP A 337 17.86 -1.93 4.89
N PHE A 338 17.66 -2.18 3.60
CA PHE A 338 16.69 -3.17 3.10
C PHE A 338 16.97 -4.59 3.63
N LEU A 339 18.23 -4.97 3.80
CA LEU A 339 18.57 -6.29 4.33
C LEU A 339 18.20 -6.39 5.81
N GLY A 340 18.55 -5.38 6.61
CA GLY A 340 18.14 -5.28 8.01
C GLY A 340 16.62 -5.31 8.17
N TYR A 341 15.91 -4.55 7.35
CA TYR A 341 14.45 -4.55 7.32
C TYR A 341 13.87 -5.94 6.98
N ALA A 342 14.42 -6.62 5.97
CA ALA A 342 14.00 -7.98 5.63
C ALA A 342 14.14 -8.95 6.83
N ILE A 343 15.29 -8.91 7.51
CA ILE A 343 15.58 -9.75 8.68
C ILE A 343 14.58 -9.46 9.80
N VAL A 344 14.30 -8.18 10.09
CA VAL A 344 13.34 -7.78 11.13
C VAL A 344 11.93 -8.29 10.81
N ARG A 345 11.49 -8.23 9.54
CA ARG A 345 10.17 -8.75 9.13
C ARG A 345 10.11 -10.28 9.26
N PHE A 346 11.13 -11.03 8.81
CA PHE A 346 11.16 -12.49 8.96
C PHE A 346 11.23 -12.94 10.43
N ASN A 347 12.02 -12.27 11.26
CA ASN A 347 12.10 -12.58 12.68
C ASN A 347 10.75 -12.40 13.37
N GLN A 348 10.04 -11.31 13.06
CA GLN A 348 8.70 -11.08 13.60
C GLN A 348 7.69 -12.12 13.11
N TYR A 349 7.76 -12.52 11.83
CA TYR A 349 6.96 -13.63 11.30
C TYR A 349 7.14 -14.90 12.15
N PHE A 350 8.37 -15.36 12.35
CA PHE A 350 8.62 -16.61 13.10
C PHE A 350 8.29 -16.49 14.58
N LYS A 351 8.47 -15.30 15.18
CA LYS A 351 8.06 -15.03 16.56
C LYS A 351 6.54 -15.14 16.73
N MET A 352 5.77 -14.50 15.85
CA MET A 352 4.32 -14.41 15.99
C MET A 352 3.58 -15.66 15.49
N LYS A 353 4.16 -16.44 14.56
CA LYS A 353 3.55 -17.65 14.00
C LYS A 353 2.94 -18.59 15.06
N PRO A 354 3.65 -19.04 16.12
CA PRO A 354 3.06 -19.90 17.14
C PRO A 354 1.91 -19.24 17.92
N GLU A 355 1.96 -17.93 18.15
CA GLU A 355 0.93 -17.21 18.91
C GLU A 355 -0.37 -17.12 18.13
N VAL A 356 -0.31 -16.67 16.87
CA VAL A 356 -1.51 -16.45 16.06
C VAL A 356 -2.11 -17.74 15.50
N THR A 357 -1.32 -18.80 15.35
CA THR A 357 -1.82 -20.13 14.94
C THR A 357 -2.47 -20.90 16.08
N ALA A 358 -2.23 -20.52 17.33
CA ALA A 358 -2.93 -21.06 18.49
C ALA A 358 -4.37 -20.53 18.63
N LEU A 359 -4.70 -19.43 17.95
CA LEU A 359 -6.05 -18.87 17.92
C LEU A 359 -7.02 -19.82 17.21
N LYS A 360 -8.22 -20.01 17.80
CA LYS A 360 -9.25 -20.91 17.28
C LYS A 360 -10.49 -20.13 16.89
N MET A 361 -11.01 -20.43 15.70
CA MET A 361 -12.27 -19.85 15.23
C MET A 361 -13.39 -20.11 16.24
N PRO A 362 -14.26 -19.11 16.51
CA PRO A 362 -15.40 -19.28 17.39
C PRO A 362 -16.40 -20.29 16.80
N GLU A 363 -16.95 -21.16 17.63
CA GLU A 363 -17.98 -22.15 17.27
C GLU A 363 -19.24 -21.49 16.69
#